data_AF-A0A9W8VC56-F1
#
_entry.id   AF-A0A9W8VC56-F1
#
_cell.length_a   1.000
_cell.length_b   1.000
_cell.length_c   1.000
_cell.angle_alpha   90.00
_cell.angle_beta   90.00
_cell.angle_gamma   90.00
#
_symmetry.space_group_name_H-M   'P 1'
#
loop_
_entity.id
_entity.type
_entity.pdbx_description
1 polymer ?
#
loop_
_entity_poly.entity_id
_entity_poly.type
_entity_poly.pdbx_seq_one_letter_code
_entity_poly.pdbx_strand_id
1 'polypeptide(L)'
;MRNPPPEVVATWPRPNYDDPVHRGPALLIVEVTIMSVAILTLLARLYVRIFKVNKHGLDDWLMLAAMVFGIGVTVCVILAAQLYGWNIHVWDLKKSQAETGRKVSLAAQTLFLFSSGLAKNSILVSYLRIAPARSWLRRLTYASLALVTALIFIYLIVLWTQCR
;
A
#
# COMPACT_ATOMS: atom_id res chain seq x y z
N MET A 1 6.75 -8.71 -12.53
CA MET A 1 5.88 -9.24 -13.61
C MET A 1 6.75 -10.04 -14.57
N ARG A 2 6.36 -11.28 -14.86
CA ARG A 2 7.07 -12.16 -15.82
C ARG A 2 6.84 -11.63 -17.23
N ASN A 3 7.90 -11.56 -18.06
CA ASN A 3 7.73 -11.22 -19.47
C ASN A 3 6.80 -12.26 -20.12
N PRO A 4 5.79 -11.83 -20.89
CA PRO A 4 4.84 -12.75 -21.52
C PRO A 4 5.59 -13.69 -22.49
N PRO A 5 5.20 -14.98 -22.55
CA PRO A 5 5.78 -15.91 -23.52
C PRO A 5 5.63 -15.38 -24.96
N PRO A 6 6.60 -15.62 -25.85
CA PRO A 6 6.53 -15.13 -27.23
C PRO A 6 5.26 -15.59 -27.97
N GLU A 7 4.78 -16.79 -27.68
CA GLU A 7 3.54 -17.36 -28.21
C GLU A 7 2.31 -16.50 -27.87
N VAL A 8 2.27 -15.93 -26.67
CA VAL A 8 1.17 -15.04 -26.23
C VAL A 8 1.31 -13.66 -26.85
N VAL A 9 2.53 -13.17 -27.01
CA VAL A 9 2.78 -11.87 -27.67
C VAL A 9 2.35 -11.94 -29.15
N ALA A 10 2.54 -13.09 -29.80
CA ALA A 10 2.14 -13.30 -31.19
C ALA A 10 0.62 -13.28 -31.42
N THR A 11 -0.20 -13.54 -30.38
CA THR A 11 -1.66 -13.49 -30.48
C THR A 11 -2.25 -12.10 -30.22
N TRP A 12 -1.43 -11.11 -29.86
CA TRP A 12 -1.91 -9.77 -29.55
C TRP A 12 -2.41 -9.01 -30.80
N PRO A 13 -3.46 -8.18 -30.65
CA PRO A 13 -3.87 -7.27 -31.72
C PRO A 13 -2.78 -6.25 -32.01
N ARG A 14 -2.87 -5.58 -33.17
CA ARG A 14 -1.94 -4.51 -33.52
C ARG A 14 -2.00 -3.40 -32.45
N PRO A 15 -0.86 -3.02 -31.84
CA PRO A 15 -0.81 -1.94 -30.87
C PRO A 15 -1.35 -0.63 -31.42
N ASN A 16 -2.21 0.04 -30.66
CA ASN A 16 -2.64 1.41 -30.90
C ASN A 16 -1.95 2.34 -29.90
N TYR A 17 -0.88 3.00 -30.34
CA TYR A 17 -0.08 3.90 -29.51
C TYR A 17 -0.57 5.36 -29.51
N ASP A 18 -1.54 5.67 -30.37
CA ASP A 18 -2.03 7.03 -30.62
C ASP A 18 -3.35 7.29 -29.87
N ASP A 19 -4.30 6.35 -29.90
CA ASP A 19 -5.59 6.43 -29.18
C ASP A 19 -5.96 5.09 -28.50
N PRO A 20 -5.23 4.69 -27.44
CA PRO A 20 -5.46 3.41 -26.78
C PRO A 20 -6.80 3.39 -26.00
N VAL A 21 -7.44 2.22 -25.97
CA VAL A 21 -8.67 2.04 -25.18
C VAL A 21 -8.34 2.08 -23.68
N HIS A 22 -8.98 3.01 -22.97
CA HIS A 22 -8.82 3.18 -21.53
C HIS A 22 -9.91 2.44 -20.72
N ARG A 23 -9.57 1.91 -19.54
CA ARG A 23 -10.53 1.24 -18.63
C ARG A 23 -11.39 2.22 -17.80
N GLY A 24 -11.32 3.52 -18.09
CA GLY A 24 -12.14 4.56 -17.46
C GLY A 24 -11.65 5.00 -16.07
N PRO A 25 -12.43 5.85 -15.36
CA PRO A 25 -12.01 6.49 -14.11
C PRO A 25 -12.34 5.68 -12.84
N ALA A 26 -12.89 4.46 -12.97
CA ALA A 26 -13.40 3.68 -11.84
C ALA A 26 -12.36 3.48 -10.73
N LEU A 27 -11.11 3.21 -11.09
CA LEU A 27 -10.01 3.04 -10.14
C LEU A 27 -9.75 4.31 -9.31
N LEU A 28 -9.80 5.49 -9.94
CA LEU A 28 -9.62 6.76 -9.25
C LEU A 28 -10.78 7.03 -8.28
N ILE A 29 -12.02 6.77 -8.71
CA ILE A 29 -13.20 6.96 -7.87
C ILE A 29 -13.10 6.10 -6.61
N VAL A 30 -12.74 4.83 -6.75
CA VAL A 30 -12.60 3.90 -5.62
C VAL A 30 -11.49 4.34 -4.67
N GLU A 31 -10.30 4.67 -5.20
CA GLU A 31 -9.16 5.13 -4.39
C GLU A 31 -9.50 6.38 -3.57
N VAL A 32 -10.07 7.41 -4.20
CA VAL A 32 -10.42 8.67 -3.51
C VAL A 32 -11.51 8.45 -2.46
N THR A 33 -12.52 7.62 -2.76
CA THR A 33 -13.62 7.35 -1.83
C THR A 33 -13.13 6.60 -0.61
N ILE A 34 -12.36 5.51 -0.79
CA ILE A 34 -11.83 4.71 0.31
C ILE A 34 -10.81 5.49 1.14
N MET A 35 -9.96 6.29 0.49
CA MET A 35 -9.02 7.17 1.19
C MET A 35 -9.75 8.19 2.07
N SER A 36 -10.83 8.79 1.56
CA SER A 36 -11.64 9.75 2.33
C SER A 36 -12.24 9.11 3.58
N VAL A 37 -12.80 7.89 3.45
CA VAL A 37 -13.32 7.13 4.59
C VAL A 37 -12.21 6.79 5.59
N ALA A 38 -11.02 6.42 5.12
CA ALA A 38 -9.87 6.14 5.97
C ALA A 38 -9.41 7.38 6.77
N ILE A 39 -9.32 8.55 6.13
CA ILE A 39 -9.00 9.83 6.78
C ILE A 39 -10.04 10.14 7.87
N LEU A 40 -11.33 10.07 7.55
CA LEU A 40 -12.40 10.36 8.50
C LEU A 40 -12.35 9.42 9.72
N THR A 41 -12.10 8.13 9.48
CA THR A 41 -11.97 7.13 10.55
C THR A 41 -10.75 7.42 11.44
N LEU A 42 -9.62 7.83 10.85
CA LEU A 42 -8.43 8.22 11.59
C LEU A 42 -8.66 9.48 12.43
N LEU A 43 -9.29 10.50 11.87
CA LEU A 43 -9.63 11.73 12.59
C LEU A 43 -10.59 11.45 13.75
N ALA A 44 -11.59 10.59 13.56
CA ALA A 44 -12.47 10.14 14.64
C ALA A 44 -11.70 9.40 15.73
N ARG A 45 -10.77 8.51 15.36
CA ARG A 45 -9.90 7.80 16.31
C ARG A 45 -9.07 8.78 17.14
N LEU A 46 -8.39 9.72 16.48
CA LEU A 46 -7.58 10.74 17.14
C LEU A 46 -8.46 11.62 18.04
N TYR A 47 -9.63 12.04 17.57
CA TYR A 47 -10.54 12.85 18.37
C TYR A 47 -10.92 12.15 19.68
N VAL A 48 -11.32 10.88 19.63
CA VAL A 48 -11.67 10.10 20.82
C VAL A 48 -10.45 9.92 21.74
N ARG A 49 -9.28 9.56 21.20
CA ARG A 49 -8.10 9.27 22.02
C ARG A 49 -7.50 10.50 22.69
N ILE A 50 -7.44 11.60 21.95
CA ILE A 50 -6.87 12.88 22.39
C ILE A 50 -7.83 13.60 23.33
N PHE A 51 -9.07 13.82 22.90
CA PHE A 51 -10.00 14.70 23.63
C PHE A 51 -10.90 13.97 24.61
N LYS A 52 -11.33 12.73 24.32
CA LYS A 52 -12.26 12.00 25.21
C LYS A 52 -11.54 11.12 26.23
N VAL A 53 -10.50 10.40 25.80
CA VAL A 53 -9.76 9.46 26.67
C VAL A 53 -8.52 10.11 27.30
N ASN A 54 -8.01 11.20 26.71
CA ASN A 54 -6.80 11.91 27.13
C ASN A 54 -5.60 10.98 27.38
N LYS A 55 -5.45 9.97 26.53
CA LYS A 55 -4.34 9.00 26.58
C LYS A 55 -3.74 8.83 25.20
N HIS A 56 -2.71 9.62 24.95
CA HIS A 56 -1.91 9.49 23.74
C HIS A 56 -0.99 8.26 23.85
N GLY A 57 -0.84 7.52 22.75
CA GLY A 57 0.09 6.41 22.70
C GLY A 57 0.94 6.36 21.47
N LEU A 58 1.99 5.52 21.55
CA LEU A 58 2.77 5.13 20.37
C LEU A 58 1.89 4.56 19.27
N ASP A 59 0.78 3.91 19.63
CA ASP A 59 -0.25 3.46 18.69
C ASP A 59 -0.78 4.56 17.76
N ASP A 60 -1.10 5.75 18.29
CA ASP A 60 -1.66 6.85 17.50
C ASP A 60 -0.62 7.42 16.52
N TRP A 61 0.64 7.54 16.97
CA TRP A 61 1.76 7.97 16.12
C TRP A 61 2.09 6.95 15.02
N LEU A 62 2.04 5.66 15.33
CA LEU A 62 2.22 4.58 14.36
C LEU A 62 1.10 4.61 13.30
N MET A 63 -0.15 4.87 13.72
CA MET A 63 -1.27 4.99 12.80
C MET A 63 -1.18 6.24 11.91
N LEU A 64 -0.76 7.38 12.47
CA LEU A 64 -0.48 8.59 11.69
C LEU A 64 0.61 8.35 10.64
N ALA A 65 1.72 7.71 11.04
CA ALA A 65 2.78 7.34 10.11
C ALA A 65 2.26 6.37 9.02
N ALA A 66 1.49 5.35 9.40
CA ALA A 66 0.87 4.42 8.45
C ALA A 66 0.00 5.15 7.41
N MET A 67 -0.73 6.18 7.84
CA MET A 67 -1.57 6.98 6.96
C MET A 67 -0.77 7.81 5.95
N VAL A 68 0.33 8.44 6.39
CA VAL A 68 1.22 9.19 5.48
C VAL A 68 1.72 8.28 4.36
N PHE A 69 2.16 7.06 4.69
CA PHE A 69 2.56 6.08 3.68
C PHE A 69 1.38 5.63 2.80
N GLY A 70 0.19 5.45 3.38
CA GLY A 70 -1.03 5.09 2.66
C GLY A 70 -1.43 6.14 1.61
N ILE A 71 -1.36 7.42 1.96
CA ILE A 71 -1.57 8.54 1.02
C ILE A 71 -0.55 8.45 -0.12
N GLY A 72 0.73 8.18 0.21
CA GLY A 72 1.77 7.97 -0.79
C GLY A 72 1.43 6.85 -1.79
N VAL A 73 0.89 5.72 -1.31
CA VAL A 73 0.44 4.61 -2.18
C VAL A 73 -0.65 5.08 -3.14
N THR A 74 -1.69 5.74 -2.63
CA THR A 74 -2.80 6.26 -3.46
C THR A 74 -2.30 7.25 -4.52
N VAL A 75 -1.37 8.15 -4.16
CA VAL A 75 -0.74 9.06 -5.13
C VAL A 75 0.02 8.28 -6.20
N CYS A 76 0.83 7.29 -5.84
CA CYS A 76 1.53 6.45 -6.82
C CYS A 76 0.57 5.73 -7.77
N VAL A 77 -0.53 5.18 -7.25
CA VAL A 77 -1.54 4.45 -8.03
C VAL A 77 -2.27 5.39 -8.99
N ILE A 78 -2.64 6.60 -8.55
CA ILE A 78 -3.27 7.61 -9.40
C ILE A 78 -2.31 8.04 -10.52
N LEU A 79 -1.05 8.33 -10.20
CA LEU A 79 -0.04 8.67 -11.21
C LEU A 79 0.17 7.54 -12.21
N ALA A 80 0.21 6.28 -11.74
CA ALA A 80 0.36 5.12 -12.61
C ALA A 80 -0.81 4.94 -13.58
N ALA A 81 -2.04 5.15 -13.10
CA ALA A 81 -3.25 5.08 -13.92
C ALA A 81 -3.33 6.20 -14.96
N GLN A 82 -3.00 7.44 -14.56
CA GLN A 82 -3.19 8.63 -15.40
C GLN A 82 -2.03 8.86 -16.38
N LEU A 83 -0.78 8.62 -15.96
CA LEU A 83 0.41 9.04 -16.72
C LEU A 83 1.22 7.86 -17.26
N TYR A 84 1.22 6.71 -16.57
CA TYR A 84 2.13 5.59 -16.87
C TYR A 84 1.44 4.38 -17.51
N GLY A 85 0.21 4.58 -18.02
CA GLY A 85 -0.46 3.58 -18.86
C GLY A 85 -0.98 2.37 -18.10
N TRP A 86 -1.22 2.45 -16.79
CA TRP A 86 -1.93 1.36 -16.08
C TRP A 86 -3.41 1.26 -16.43
N ASN A 87 -3.94 2.28 -17.11
CA ASN A 87 -5.33 2.31 -17.57
C ASN A 87 -5.51 1.76 -19.00
N ILE A 88 -4.45 1.29 -19.66
CA ILE A 88 -4.49 0.76 -21.04
C ILE A 88 -4.05 -0.70 -21.10
N HIS A 89 -4.28 -1.35 -22.24
CA HIS A 89 -3.84 -2.73 -22.44
C HIS A 89 -2.32 -2.85 -22.61
N VAL A 90 -1.78 -4.02 -22.25
CA VAL A 90 -0.32 -4.29 -22.26
C VAL A 90 0.29 -4.16 -23.65
N TRP A 91 -0.47 -4.46 -24.71
CA TRP A 91 0.00 -4.34 -26.09
C TRP A 91 0.01 -2.89 -26.59
N ASP A 92 -0.79 -1.99 -26.02
CA ASP A 92 -0.82 -0.56 -26.36
C ASP A 92 0.21 0.27 -25.56
N LEU A 93 0.92 -0.35 -24.63
CA LEU A 93 1.83 0.31 -23.70
C LEU A 93 3.19 0.59 -24.34
N LYS A 94 3.61 1.86 -24.37
CA LYS A 94 4.95 2.24 -24.84
C LYS A 94 6.03 1.71 -23.88
N LYS A 95 7.20 1.33 -24.41
CA LYS A 95 8.32 0.83 -23.59
C LYS A 95 8.73 1.81 -22.48
N SER A 96 8.77 3.11 -22.79
CA SER A 96 9.09 4.17 -21.80
C SER A 96 8.06 4.28 -20.67
N GLN A 97 6.77 4.06 -20.98
CA GLN A 97 5.70 4.02 -19.99
C GLN A 97 5.78 2.74 -19.15
N ALA A 98 6.12 1.61 -19.76
CA ALA A 98 6.33 0.35 -19.03
C ALA A 98 7.48 0.44 -18.02
N GLU A 99 8.59 1.06 -18.39
CA GLU A 99 9.73 1.28 -17.49
C GLU A 99 9.36 2.19 -16.31
N THR A 100 8.74 3.33 -16.60
CA THR A 100 8.32 4.29 -15.54
C THR A 100 7.24 3.68 -14.65
N GLY A 101 6.27 2.98 -15.24
CA GLY A 101 5.22 2.26 -14.51
C GLY A 101 5.79 1.19 -13.58
N ARG A 102 6.88 0.51 -13.97
CA ARG A 102 7.59 -0.45 -13.08
C ARG A 102 8.26 0.25 -11.90
N LYS A 103 8.92 1.39 -12.12
CA LYS A 103 9.54 2.18 -11.04
C LYS A 103 8.49 2.62 -10.02
N VAL A 104 7.36 3.12 -10.50
CA VAL A 104 6.23 3.56 -9.64
C VAL A 104 5.58 2.37 -8.93
N SER A 105 5.48 1.21 -9.58
CA SER A 105 5.02 -0.02 -8.93
C SER A 105 5.89 -0.40 -7.75
N LEU A 106 7.21 -0.34 -7.91
CA LEU A 106 8.16 -0.67 -6.84
C LEU A 106 8.05 0.33 -5.68
N ALA A 107 7.92 1.62 -5.99
CA ALA A 107 7.67 2.66 -4.99
C ALA A 107 6.36 2.41 -4.23
N ALA A 108 5.26 2.14 -4.94
CA ALA A 108 3.95 1.85 -4.35
C ALA A 108 3.99 0.62 -3.43
N GLN A 109 4.64 -0.47 -3.86
CA GLN A 109 4.80 -1.68 -3.04
C GLN A 109 5.62 -1.41 -1.76
N THR A 110 6.67 -0.60 -1.87
CA THR A 110 7.50 -0.21 -0.73
C THR A 110 6.70 0.63 0.27
N LEU A 111 5.96 1.63 -0.20
CA LEU A 111 5.10 2.46 0.64
C LEU A 111 3.98 1.64 1.29
N PHE A 112 3.38 0.71 0.56
CA PHE A 112 2.34 -0.18 1.08
C PHE A 112 2.85 -1.08 2.20
N LEU A 113 4.09 -1.59 2.08
CA LEU A 113 4.72 -2.41 3.10
C LEU A 113 4.81 -1.65 4.44
N PHE A 114 5.27 -0.40 4.41
CA PHE A 114 5.33 0.44 5.59
C PHE A 114 3.93 0.82 6.09
N SER A 115 3.01 1.20 5.21
CA SER A 115 1.64 1.56 5.61
C SER A 115 0.92 0.40 6.32
N SER A 116 0.88 -0.78 5.69
CA SER A 116 0.24 -1.98 6.26
C SER A 116 0.95 -2.47 7.52
N GLY A 117 2.29 -2.43 7.53
CA GLY A 117 3.10 -2.85 8.67
C GLY A 117 2.90 -1.98 9.91
N LEU A 118 2.95 -0.65 9.73
CA LEU A 118 2.75 0.31 10.81
C LEU A 118 1.31 0.29 11.34
N ALA A 119 0.31 0.11 10.47
CA ALA A 119 -1.09 -0.05 10.89
C ALA A 119 -1.29 -1.30 11.76
N LYS A 120 -0.71 -2.45 11.37
CA LYS A 120 -0.73 -3.68 12.18
C LYS A 120 -0.01 -3.49 13.51
N ASN A 121 1.15 -2.85 13.50
CA ASN A 121 1.92 -2.57 14.71
C ASN A 121 1.17 -1.62 15.67
N SER A 122 0.47 -0.60 15.16
CA SER A 122 -0.44 0.23 15.95
C SER A 122 -1.45 -0.65 16.69
N ILE A 123 -2.22 -1.48 15.98
CA ILE A 123 -3.23 -2.37 16.60
C ILE A 123 -2.61 -3.27 17.68
N LEU A 124 -1.43 -3.86 17.41
CA LEU A 124 -0.74 -4.71 18.39
C LEU A 124 -0.29 -3.93 19.62
N VAL A 125 0.20 -2.70 19.47
CA VAL A 125 0.54 -1.82 20.60
C VAL A 125 -0.72 -1.45 21.40
N SER A 126 -1.85 -1.21 20.73
CA SER A 126 -3.15 -1.05 21.38
C SER A 126 -3.54 -2.27 22.22
N TYR A 127 -3.31 -3.48 21.71
CA TYR A 127 -3.59 -4.73 22.43
C TYR A 127 -2.70 -4.91 23.64
N LEU A 128 -1.40 -4.57 23.55
CA LEU A 128 -0.48 -4.63 24.69
C LEU A 128 -0.90 -3.73 25.85
N ARG A 129 -1.60 -2.63 25.58
CA ARG A 129 -2.12 -1.72 26.63
C ARG A 129 -3.34 -2.29 27.35
N ILE A 130 -4.15 -3.10 26.68
CA ILE A 130 -5.37 -3.70 27.24
C ILE A 130 -5.07 -5.04 27.91
N ALA A 131 -4.06 -5.78 27.42
CA ALA A 131 -3.73 -7.11 27.89
C ALA A 131 -3.18 -7.12 29.34
N PRO A 132 -3.68 -8.02 30.21
CA PRO A 132 -3.15 -8.20 31.57
C PRO A 132 -1.67 -8.60 31.58
N ALA A 133 -0.91 -8.13 32.58
CA ALA A 133 0.55 -8.26 32.62
C ALA A 133 1.10 -9.70 32.55
N ARG A 134 0.38 -10.69 33.09
CA ARG A 134 0.77 -12.12 33.07
C ARG A 134 0.00 -12.98 32.06
N SER A 135 -0.78 -12.38 31.16
CA SER A 135 -1.60 -13.15 30.21
C SER A 135 -0.77 -13.74 29.07
N TRP A 136 -1.11 -14.96 28.65
CA TRP A 136 -0.59 -15.58 27.43
C TRP A 136 -0.82 -14.68 26.19
N LEU A 137 -1.91 -13.92 26.20
CA LEU A 137 -2.24 -12.94 25.16
C LEU A 137 -1.14 -11.88 24.99
N ARG A 138 -0.50 -11.45 26.08
CA ARG A 138 0.56 -10.45 26.03
C ARG A 138 1.82 -11.01 25.35
N ARG A 139 2.18 -12.26 25.65
CA ARG A 139 3.29 -12.97 24.97
C ARG A 139 3.00 -13.15 23.49
N LEU A 140 1.78 -13.57 23.14
CA LEU A 140 1.35 -13.69 21.73
C LEU A 140 1.45 -12.35 21.01
N THR A 141 0.99 -11.26 21.64
CA THR A 141 1.02 -9.93 21.03
C THR A 141 2.45 -9.45 20.77
N TYR A 142 3.40 -9.67 21.69
CA TYR A 142 4.81 -9.39 21.44
C TYR A 142 5.39 -10.26 20.32
N ALA A 143 5.05 -11.55 20.27
CA ALA A 143 5.49 -12.45 19.20
C ALA A 143 4.96 -11.99 17.83
N SER A 144 3.69 -11.60 17.75
CA SER A 144 3.09 -11.04 16.53
C SER A 144 3.73 -9.71 16.13
N LEU A 145 4.07 -8.85 17.09
CA LEU A 145 4.73 -7.57 16.81
C LEU A 145 6.14 -7.78 16.25
N ALA A 146 6.90 -8.71 16.83
CA ALA A 146 8.21 -9.11 16.32
C ALA A 146 8.09 -9.72 14.91
N LEU A 147 7.11 -10.59 14.69
CA LEU A 147 6.86 -11.23 13.39
C LEU A 147 6.49 -10.20 12.32
N VAL A 148 5.53 -9.31 12.57
CA VAL A 148 5.12 -8.27 11.62
C VAL A 148 6.30 -7.37 11.27
N THR A 149 7.07 -6.97 12.27
CA THR A 149 8.26 -6.13 12.07
C THR A 149 9.33 -6.86 11.26
N ALA A 150 9.60 -8.15 11.55
CA ALA A 150 10.54 -8.96 10.78
C ALA A 150 10.08 -9.13 9.32
N LEU A 151 8.79 -9.36 9.09
CA LEU A 151 8.24 -9.48 7.74
C LEU A 151 8.41 -8.19 6.93
N ILE A 152 8.29 -7.00 7.54
CA ILE A 152 8.59 -5.74 6.86
C ILE A 152 10.03 -5.75 6.34
N PHE A 153 11.01 -6.13 7.16
CA PHE A 153 12.40 -6.19 6.71
C PHE A 153 12.65 -7.26 5.64
N ILE A 154 12.06 -8.45 5.80
CA ILE A 154 12.19 -9.54 4.82
C ILE A 154 11.62 -9.12 3.47
N TYR A 155 10.39 -8.61 3.44
CA TYR A 155 9.76 -8.16 2.19
C TYR A 155 10.49 -6.96 1.59
N LEU A 156 11.06 -6.07 2.40
CA LEU A 156 11.89 -4.99 1.89
C LEU A 156 13.11 -5.54 1.15
N ILE A 157 13.83 -6.49 1.74
CA ILE A 157 14.99 -7.14 1.08
C ILE A 157 14.55 -7.84 -0.20
N VAL A 158 13.45 -8.62 -0.15
CA VAL A 158 12.93 -9.33 -1.32
C VAL A 158 12.56 -8.36 -2.45
N LEU A 159 11.80 -7.30 -2.15
CA LEU A 159 11.36 -6.33 -3.15
C LEU A 159 12.54 -5.63 -3.83
N TRP A 160 13.57 -5.23 -3.08
CA TRP A 160 14.74 -4.56 -3.65
C TRP A 160 15.69 -5.53 -4.37
N THR A 161 15.73 -6.80 -3.97
CA THR A 161 16.52 -7.84 -4.66
C THR A 161 15.84 -8.41 -5.91
N GLN A 162 14.54 -8.15 -6.11
CA GLN A 162 13.81 -8.50 -7.34
C GLN A 162 14.26 -7.70 -8.56
N CYS A 163 14.97 -6.59 -8.37
CA CYS A 163 15.63 -5.87 -9.45
C CYS A 163 16.94 -6.57 -9.83
N ARG A 164 16.82 -7.70 -10.53
CA ARG A 164 17.88 -8.34 -11.33
C ARG A 164 17.43 -8.52 -12.76
#